data_AF-A0A699USB9-F1
#
_entry.id   AF-A0A699USB9-F1
#
_cell.length_a   1.000
_cell.length_b   1.000
_cell.length_c   1.000
_cell.angle_alpha   90.00
_cell.angle_beta   90.00
_cell.angle_gamma   90.00
#
_symmetry.space_group_name_H-M   'P 1'
#
loop_
_entity.id
_entity.type
_entity.pdbx_description
1 polymer ?
#
loop_
_entity_poly.entity_id
_entity_poly.type
_entity_poly.pdbx_seq_one_letter_code
_entity_poly.pdbx_strand_id
1 'polypeptide(L)' 'DTVDRMIQESVEAAIRAERERVQNEANRAEGPNIAPVARECAFADFMKYSPITFRGNEGAVGLIRWIEKTEMVFNVS' A
#
# COMPACT_ATOMS: atom_id res chain seq x y z
N ASP A 1 21.29 -34.81 -25.53
CA ASP A 1 22.73 -34.49 -25.61
C ASP A 1 23.15 -33.77 -24.32
N THR A 2 24.43 -33.71 -23.95
CA THR A 2 24.87 -33.15 -22.63
C THR A 2 24.36 -31.73 -22.38
N VAL A 3 24.21 -30.95 -23.45
CA VAL A 3 23.67 -29.60 -23.44
C VAL A 3 22.20 -29.57 -23.00
N ASP A 4 21.37 -30.51 -23.45
CA ASP A 4 19.95 -30.57 -23.08
C ASP A 4 19.78 -30.82 -21.57
N ARG A 5 20.66 -31.64 -20.98
CA ARG A 5 20.65 -31.91 -19.55
C ARG A 5 20.97 -30.65 -18.74
N MET A 6 21.96 -29.87 -19.17
CA MET A 6 22.33 -28.62 -18.50
C MET A 6 21.22 -27.55 -18.61
N ILE A 7 20.54 -27.50 -19.77
CA ILE A 7 19.39 -26.61 -19.96
C ILE A 7 18.27 -27.01 -18.99
N GLN A 8 17.96 -28.30 -18.89
CA GLN A 8 16.93 -28.78 -18.00
C GLN A 8 17.25 -28.51 -16.53
N GLU A 9 18.47 -28.79 -16.09
CA GLU A 9 18.91 -28.52 -14.71
C GLU A 9 18.83 -27.02 -14.37
N SER A 10 19.18 -26.15 -15.32
CA SER A 10 19.10 -24.69 -15.13
C SER A 10 17.66 -24.20 -15.03
N VAL A 11 16.76 -24.74 -15.87
CA VAL A 11 15.32 -24.42 -15.82
C VAL A 11 14.71 -24.88 -14.50
N GLU A 12 15.03 -26.09 -14.06
CA GLU A 12 14.54 -26.62 -12.78
C GLU A 12 15.07 -25.81 -11.58
N ALA A 13 16.33 -25.38 -11.62
CA ALA A 13 16.91 -24.52 -10.60
C ALA A 13 16.20 -23.16 -10.55
N ALA A 14 15.93 -22.54 -11.71
CA ALA A 14 15.21 -21.27 -11.79
C ALA A 14 13.77 -21.38 -11.25
N ILE A 15 13.06 -22.46 -11.59
CA ILE A 15 11.70 -22.71 -11.07
C ILE A 15 11.71 -22.86 -9.55
N ARG A 16 12.69 -23.58 -8.98
CA ARG A 16 12.82 -23.72 -7.52
C ARG A 16 13.11 -22.38 -6.85
N ALA A 17 14.06 -21.61 -7.37
CA ALA A 17 14.41 -20.30 -6.84
C ALA A 17 13.20 -19.34 -6.84
N GLU A 18 12.41 -19.34 -7.91
CA GLU A 18 11.22 -18.48 -7.98
C GLU A 18 10.12 -18.92 -7.01
N ARG A 19 9.93 -20.23 -6.80
CA ARG A 19 8.99 -20.73 -5.78
C ARG A 19 9.41 -20.31 -4.36
N GLU A 20 10.69 -20.41 -4.04
CA GLU A 20 11.22 -19.97 -2.75
C GLU A 20 11.05 -18.45 -2.56
N ARG A 21 11.31 -17.67 -3.61
CA ARG A 21 11.13 -16.21 -3.59
C ARG A 21 9.67 -15.82 -3.30
N VAL A 22 8.71 -16.43 -4.02
CA VAL A 22 7.28 -16.18 -3.83
C VAL A 22 6.83 -16.58 -2.43
N GLN A 23 7.28 -17.72 -1.91
CA GLN A 23 6.92 -18.17 -0.57
C GLN A 23 7.47 -17.24 0.51
N ASN A 24 8.73 -16.79 0.37
CA ASN A 24 9.34 -15.84 1.30
C ASN A 24 8.64 -14.47 1.27
N GLU A 25 8.18 -14.02 0.11
CA GLU A 25 7.41 -12.78 -0.03
C GLU A 25 6.03 -12.88 0.63
N ALA A 26 5.35 -14.01 0.48
CA ALA A 26 4.10 -14.30 1.19
C ALA A 26 4.31 -14.30 2.72
N ASN A 27 5.36 -14.96 3.21
CA ASN A 27 5.70 -14.99 4.63
C ASN A 27 6.10 -13.61 5.18
N ARG A 28 6.69 -12.74 4.34
CA ARG A 28 7.06 -11.36 4.71
C ARG A 28 5.83 -10.45 4.82
N ALA A 29 4.79 -10.70 4.02
CA ALA A 29 3.51 -10.01 4.14
C ALA A 29 2.77 -10.35 5.45
N GLU A 30 3.09 -11.49 6.08
CA GLU A 30 2.56 -11.93 7.38
C GLU A 30 3.41 -11.49 8.59
N GLY A 31 4.43 -10.64 8.40
CA GLY A 31 5.11 -10.02 9.53
C GLY A 31 4.14 -9.19 10.38
N PRO A 32 4.39 -8.95 11.69
CA PRO A 32 3.53 -8.12 12.52
C PRO A 32 3.41 -6.73 11.88
N ASN A 33 2.30 -6.51 11.18
CA ASN A 33 1.99 -5.24 10.55
C ASN A 33 1.56 -4.32 11.69
N ILE A 34 2.55 -3.73 12.37
CA ILE A 34 2.36 -2.64 13.34
C ILE A 34 2.29 -1.29 12.59
N ALA A 35 1.87 -1.30 11.32
CA ALA A 35 1.30 -0.08 10.77
C ALA A 35 -0.11 0.02 11.36
N PRO A 36 -0.55 1.19 11.84
CA PRO A 36 -1.97 1.38 12.11
C PRO A 36 -2.71 0.97 10.84
N VAL A 37 -3.57 -0.05 10.94
CA VAL A 37 -4.48 -0.37 9.85
C VAL A 37 -5.20 0.92 9.51
N ALA A 38 -4.95 1.44 8.32
CA ALA A 38 -5.66 2.59 7.80
C ALA A 38 -7.14 2.20 7.83
N ARG A 39 -7.87 2.76 8.79
CA ARG A 39 -9.30 2.48 8.94
C ARG A 39 -9.96 3.12 7.75
N GLU A 40 -10.55 2.32 6.87
CA GLU A 40 -11.37 2.84 5.78
C GLU A 40 -12.51 3.68 6.41
N CYS A 41 -12.37 4.99 6.33
CA CYS A 41 -13.35 5.92 6.85
C CYS A 41 -14.27 6.29 5.68
N ALA A 42 -15.53 5.85 5.72
CA ALA A 42 -16.50 6.27 4.73
C ALA A 42 -16.71 7.79 4.83
N PHE A 43 -17.10 8.44 3.73
CA PHE A 43 -17.39 9.89 3.73
C PHE A 43 -18.40 10.29 4.83
N ALA A 44 -19.39 9.45 5.10
CA ALA A 44 -20.36 9.68 6.17
C ALA A 44 -19.70 9.69 7.56
N ASP A 45 -18.71 8.83 7.80
CA ASP A 45 -17.98 8.78 9.05
C ASP A 45 -17.01 9.96 9.18
N PHE A 46 -16.38 10.39 8.07
CA PHE A 46 -15.60 11.63 8.01
C PHE A 46 -16.44 12.86 8.43
N MET A 47 -17.67 12.97 7.91
CA MET A 47 -18.55 14.10 8.22
C MET A 47 -18.99 14.16 9.70
N LYS A 48 -19.02 13.02 10.42
CA LYS A 48 -19.32 12.99 11.86
C LYS A 48 -18.26 13.71 12.71
N TYR A 49 -17.01 13.77 12.25
CA TYR A 49 -15.93 14.46 12.96
C TYR A 49 -15.92 15.98 12.78
N SER A 50 -16.96 16.55 12.16
CA SER A 50 -17.09 17.99 11.90
C SER A 50 -15.83 18.55 11.20
N PRO A 51 -15.57 18.09 9.96
CA PRO A 51 -14.36 18.46 9.25
C PRO A 51 -14.31 19.97 9.00
N ILE A 52 -13.09 20.47 8.84
CA ILE A 52 -12.85 21.85 8.45
C ILE A 52 -13.66 22.14 7.19
N THR A 53 -14.41 23.24 7.16
CA THR A 53 -15.23 23.59 5.99
C THR A 53 -14.36 24.21 4.91
N PHE A 54 -14.44 23.71 3.68
CA PHE A 54 -13.85 24.36 2.52
C PHE A 54 -14.75 25.50 2.04
N ARG A 55 -14.18 26.69 1.82
CA ARG A 55 -14.89 27.81 1.19
C ARG A 55 -14.61 27.79 -0.30
N GLY A 56 -15.63 27.49 -1.10
CA GLY A 56 -15.52 27.28 -2.55
C GLY A 56 -15.05 28.49 -3.38
N ASN A 57 -14.68 29.60 -2.75
CA ASN A 57 -14.14 30.79 -3.42
C ASN A 57 -12.61 30.80 -3.51
N GLU A 58 -11.92 29.82 -2.90
CA GLU A 58 -10.45 29.74 -2.88
C GLU A 58 -9.86 28.98 -4.10
N GLY A 59 -10.71 28.45 -4.97
CA GLY A 59 -10.31 27.75 -6.20
C GLY A 59 -9.47 26.49 -5.93
N ALA A 60 -8.69 26.06 -6.94
CA ALA A 60 -7.89 24.83 -6.86
C ALA A 60 -6.81 24.90 -5.76
N VAL A 61 -6.20 26.07 -5.53
CA VAL A 61 -5.17 26.26 -4.51
C VAL A 61 -5.75 26.08 -3.10
N GLY A 62 -6.92 26.66 -2.84
CA GLY A 62 -7.60 26.45 -1.57
C GLY A 62 -8.05 25.01 -1.36
N LEU A 63 -8.51 24.34 -2.42
CA LEU A 63 -8.91 22.95 -2.34
C LEU A 63 -7.74 22.04 -1.96
N ILE A 64 -6.58 22.20 -2.62
CA ILE A 64 -5.37 21.42 -2.31
C ILE A 64 -4.96 21.65 -0.85
N ARG A 65 -4.87 22.91 -0.42
CA ARG A 65 -4.50 23.26 0.95
C ARG A 65 -5.50 22.73 1.99
N TRP A 66 -6.78 22.69 1.65
CA TRP A 66 -7.81 22.12 2.50
C TRP A 66 -7.63 20.61 2.66
N ILE A 67 -7.38 19.87 1.56
CA ILE A 67 -7.10 18.43 1.58
C ILE A 67 -5.88 18.14 2.47
N GLU A 68 -4.75 18.82 2.23
CA GLU A 68 -3.53 18.65 3.03
C GLU A 68 -3.78 18.88 4.53
N LYS A 69 -4.58 19.90 4.87
CA LYS A 69 -4.94 20.19 6.26
C LYS A 69 -5.84 19.11 6.86
N THR A 70 -6.76 18.54 6.08
CA THR A 70 -7.59 17.43 6.55
C THR A 70 -6.77 16.15 6.72
N GLU A 71 -5.80 15.86 5.85
CA GLU A 71 -4.88 14.72 5.98
C GLU A 71 -3.98 14.84 7.21
N MET A 72 -3.47 16.05 7.50
CA MET A 72 -2.64 16.29 8.69
C MET A 72 -3.38 15.93 9.98
N VAL A 73 -4.69 16.20 10.09
CA VAL A 73 -5.49 15.85 11.28
C VAL A 73 -5.52 14.34 11.54
N PHE A 74 -5.44 13.52 10.49
CA PHE A 74 -5.40 12.06 10.63
C PHE A 74 -4.01 11.49 10.92
N ASN A 75 -2.95 12.27 10.67
CA ASN A 75 -1.57 11.81 10.81
C ASN A 75 -0.96 12.12 12.20
N VAL A 76 -1.71 12.73 13.13
CA VAL A 76 -1.25 13.04 14.52
C VAL A 76 -1.63 11.92 15.52
N SER A 77 -1.79 10.67 15.06
CA SER A 77 -2.04 9.52 15.96
C SER A 77 -0.78 8.73 16.27
#